data_AF-M1W8I4-F1
#
_entry.id   AF-M1W8I4-F1
#
_cell.length_a   1.000
_cell.length_b   1.000
_cell.length_c   1.000
_cell.angle_alpha   90.00
_cell.angle_beta   90.00
_cell.angle_gamma   90.00
#
_symmetry.space_group_name_H-M   'P 1'
#
loop_
_entity.id
_entity.type
_entity.pdbx_description
1 polymer ?
#
loop_
_entity_poly.entity_id
_entity_poly.type
_entity_poly.pdbx_seq_one_letter_code
_entity_poly.pdbx_strand_id
1 'polypeptide(L)'
;MESSNTSRQVAAGIANFIPPNDPLVGSWSIKYDNPTKDLEMIRNTQSTRPPVFQVVAGDPVMVAISYAMADTTSEANRTVSGGRVRVPFISAAYRYRPAGIHPADPPSYDQDLCKRSNLRQTLTMSRRPDEPYTHYSPISATGGIFSDTVVVHRGPWHKYELLEPPHDLPVVSVAPLRRPPAIGRGSVYKNDEDKTKP
;
A
#
# COMPACT_ATOMS: atom_id res chain seq x y z
N MET A 1 -28.87 20.45 34.42
CA MET A 1 -28.50 19.04 34.15
C MET A 1 -28.49 18.87 32.65
N GLU A 2 -27.35 19.15 32.01
CA GLU A 2 -27.14 18.96 30.57
C GLU A 2 -26.43 17.64 30.37
N SER A 3 -27.08 16.69 29.70
CA SER A 3 -26.49 15.42 29.28
C SER A 3 -25.94 15.60 27.86
N SER A 4 -24.64 15.81 27.74
CA SER A 4 -23.92 15.77 26.47
C SER A 4 -23.67 14.30 26.05
N ASN A 5 -24.47 13.82 25.10
CA ASN A 5 -24.23 12.56 24.40
C ASN A 5 -22.94 12.67 23.58
N THR A 6 -21.88 12.02 24.03
CA THR A 6 -20.65 11.81 23.26
C THR A 6 -20.83 10.60 22.36
N SER A 7 -20.92 10.84 21.06
CA SER A 7 -20.93 9.79 20.04
C SER A 7 -19.60 9.03 20.04
N ARG A 8 -19.61 7.84 20.62
CA ARG A 8 -18.57 6.82 20.42
C ARG A 8 -18.62 6.34 18.97
N GLN A 9 -17.69 6.79 18.13
CA GLN A 9 -17.37 6.05 16.92
C GLN A 9 -16.55 4.83 17.33
N VAL A 10 -17.24 3.70 17.45
CA VAL A 10 -16.62 2.38 17.51
C VAL A 10 -16.24 2.03 16.08
N ALA A 11 -14.94 1.80 15.84
CA ALA A 11 -14.45 1.21 14.60
C ALA A 11 -15.09 -0.19 14.46
N ALA A 12 -16.23 -0.23 13.78
CA ALA A 12 -16.91 -1.46 13.45
C ALA A 12 -16.01 -2.26 12.51
N GLY A 13 -15.63 -3.46 12.94
CA GLY A 13 -15.00 -4.45 12.09
C GLY A 13 -15.90 -4.73 10.89
N ILE A 14 -15.46 -4.28 9.72
CA ILE A 14 -16.02 -4.74 8.46
C ILE A 14 -15.24 -6.01 8.12
N ALA A 15 -15.88 -7.15 8.37
CA ALA A 15 -15.50 -8.38 7.71
C ALA A 15 -15.57 -8.11 6.21
N ASN A 16 -14.41 -8.04 5.55
CA ASN A 16 -14.30 -7.88 4.11
C ASN A 16 -14.76 -9.17 3.42
N PHE A 17 -16.07 -9.42 3.43
CA PHE A 17 -16.71 -10.38 2.54
C PHE A 17 -16.84 -9.74 1.17
N ILE A 18 -15.99 -10.14 0.24
CA ILE A 18 -16.18 -9.88 -1.18
C ILE A 18 -17.08 -11.01 -1.72
N PRO A 19 -18.33 -10.74 -2.14
CA PRO A 19 -19.17 -11.73 -2.80
C PRO A 19 -18.60 -12.05 -4.20
N PRO A 20 -18.72 -13.30 -4.67
CA PRO A 20 -17.92 -13.82 -5.79
C PRO A 20 -18.30 -13.33 -7.21
N ASN A 21 -19.21 -12.37 -7.38
CA ASN A 21 -19.83 -12.07 -8.68
C ASN A 21 -19.97 -10.59 -9.08
N ASP A 22 -19.22 -9.66 -8.48
CA ASP A 22 -19.27 -8.23 -8.90
C ASP A 22 -18.12 -7.88 -9.86
N PRO A 23 -18.38 -7.42 -11.10
CA PRO A 23 -17.34 -7.12 -12.06
C PRO A 23 -16.57 -5.84 -11.67
N LEU A 24 -15.35 -5.99 -11.15
CA LEU A 24 -14.29 -4.95 -11.11
C LEU A 24 -14.65 -3.62 -10.41
N VAL A 25 -15.56 -3.60 -9.44
CA VAL A 25 -15.89 -2.40 -8.65
C VAL A 25 -15.57 -2.65 -7.17
N GLY A 26 -14.62 -1.90 -6.62
CA GLY A 26 -14.42 -1.87 -5.16
C GLY A 26 -13.06 -1.42 -4.63
N SER A 27 -12.03 -1.27 -5.48
CA SER A 27 -10.72 -0.82 -4.99
C SER A 27 -10.71 0.69 -4.76
N TRP A 28 -11.21 1.15 -3.62
CA TRP A 28 -11.00 2.53 -3.21
C TRP A 28 -9.65 2.66 -2.51
N SER A 29 -8.95 3.75 -2.80
CA SER A 29 -7.78 4.13 -2.03
C SER A 29 -8.16 5.12 -0.94
N ILE A 30 -7.49 5.01 0.20
CA ILE A 30 -7.61 5.95 1.32
C ILE A 30 -6.28 6.68 1.44
N LYS A 31 -6.32 8.00 1.39
CA LYS A 31 -5.15 8.84 1.63
C LYS A 31 -5.04 9.15 3.12
N TYR A 32 -3.85 8.98 3.66
CA TYR A 32 -3.47 9.36 5.00
C TYR A 32 -2.38 10.43 4.90
N ASP A 33 -2.72 11.68 5.21
CA ASP A 33 -1.76 12.78 5.14
C ASP A 33 -0.84 12.79 6.37
N ASN A 34 -1.33 12.28 7.51
CA ASN A 34 -0.59 12.07 8.74
C ASN A 34 -1.01 10.76 9.42
N PRO A 35 -0.51 9.59 8.97
CA PRO A 35 -0.89 8.27 9.47
C PRO A 35 -0.80 8.13 11.00
N THR A 36 0.13 8.83 11.66
CA THR A 36 0.27 8.80 13.12
C THR A 36 -0.91 9.44 13.85
N LYS A 37 -1.63 10.36 13.20
CA LYS A 37 -2.87 10.98 13.72
C LYS A 37 -4.12 10.37 13.13
N ASP A 38 -4.06 9.97 11.87
CA ASP A 38 -5.19 9.49 11.10
C ASP A 38 -5.52 8.01 11.40
N LEU A 39 -4.56 7.26 11.96
CA LEU A 39 -4.73 5.87 12.34
C LEU A 39 -4.69 5.72 13.87
N GLU A 40 -5.72 5.10 14.43
CA GLU A 40 -5.64 4.55 15.77
C GLU A 40 -4.77 3.28 15.73
N MET A 41 -3.50 3.43 16.12
CA MET A 41 -2.58 2.29 16.25
C MET A 41 -2.93 1.46 17.49
N ILE A 42 -3.83 0.51 17.34
CA ILE A 42 -4.09 -0.49 18.37
C ILE A 42 -2.97 -1.54 18.31
N ARG A 43 -2.10 -1.55 19.32
CA ARG A 43 -1.11 -2.63 19.47
C ARG A 43 -1.84 -3.90 19.92
N ASN A 44 -2.15 -4.78 18.96
CA ASN A 44 -2.79 -6.06 19.23
C ASN A 44 -1.83 -7.14 19.78
N THR A 45 -0.53 -6.87 19.87
CA THR A 45 0.44 -7.85 20.36
C THR A 45 0.75 -7.63 21.85
N GLN A 46 0.35 -8.60 22.68
CA GLN A 46 0.83 -8.76 24.06
C GLN A 46 2.25 -9.39 24.11
N SER A 47 2.79 -9.79 22.96
CA SER A 47 4.10 -10.44 22.87
C SER A 47 5.23 -9.43 23.01
N THR A 48 6.15 -9.71 23.92
CA THR A 48 7.42 -8.98 24.09
C THR A 48 8.52 -9.48 23.16
N ARG A 49 8.27 -10.54 22.37
CA ARG A 49 9.25 -11.06 21.41
C ARG A 49 9.32 -10.12 20.20
N PRO A 50 10.53 -9.76 19.72
CA PRO A 50 10.68 -8.93 18.54
C PRO A 50 10.11 -9.64 17.30
N PRO A 51 9.57 -8.89 16.33
CA PRO A 51 9.15 -9.45 15.05
C PRO A 51 10.33 -10.05 14.30
N VAL A 52 10.07 -11.12 13.56
CA VAL A 52 11.08 -11.79 12.72
C VAL A 52 11.18 -11.06 11.39
N PHE A 53 12.40 -10.69 11.01
CA PHE A 53 12.70 -10.08 9.72
C PHE A 53 13.47 -11.05 8.84
N GLN A 54 13.14 -11.09 7.55
CA GLN A 54 13.80 -11.93 6.56
C GLN A 54 14.15 -11.10 5.33
N VAL A 55 15.30 -11.40 4.73
CA VAL A 55 15.70 -10.86 3.43
C VAL A 55 15.52 -11.97 2.42
N VAL A 56 14.62 -11.76 1.47
CA VAL A 56 14.25 -12.76 0.46
C VAL A 56 14.62 -12.20 -0.91
N ALA A 57 15.33 -13.01 -1.70
CA ALA A 57 15.59 -12.68 -3.09
C ALA A 57 14.38 -13.05 -3.96
N GLY A 58 14.04 -12.20 -4.93
CA GLY A 58 12.96 -12.45 -5.88
C GLY A 58 12.11 -11.22 -6.17
N ASP A 59 10.98 -11.45 -6.83
CA ASP A 59 9.98 -10.41 -7.07
C ASP A 59 9.15 -10.17 -5.79
N PRO A 60 9.15 -8.97 -5.20
CA PRO A 60 8.57 -8.76 -3.89
C PRO A 60 7.03 -8.88 -3.89
N VAL A 61 6.38 -8.64 -5.03
CA VAL A 61 4.93 -8.83 -5.20
C VAL A 61 4.59 -10.31 -5.23
N MET A 62 5.32 -11.13 -5.99
CA MET A 62 5.12 -12.59 -5.99
C MET A 62 5.45 -13.21 -4.63
N VAL A 63 6.48 -12.70 -3.94
CA VAL A 63 6.81 -13.12 -2.58
C VAL A 63 5.64 -12.80 -1.62
N ALA A 64 5.10 -11.58 -1.65
CA ALA A 64 3.96 -11.21 -0.81
C ALA A 64 2.73 -12.09 -1.09
N ILE A 65 2.41 -12.34 -2.36
CA ILE A 65 1.33 -13.24 -2.79
C ILE A 65 1.57 -14.66 -2.25
N SER A 66 2.79 -15.18 -2.38
CA SER A 66 3.13 -16.53 -1.92
C SER A 66 2.95 -16.70 -0.40
N TYR A 67 3.34 -15.70 0.39
CA TYR A 67 3.13 -15.71 1.84
C TYR A 67 1.64 -15.68 2.20
N ALA A 68 0.86 -14.83 1.53
CA ALA A 68 -0.59 -14.77 1.75
C ALA A 68 -1.29 -16.10 1.43
N MET A 69 -0.83 -16.79 0.37
CA MET A 69 -1.36 -18.11 -0.01
C MET A 69 -0.95 -19.20 0.98
N ALA A 70 0.32 -19.25 1.39
CA ALA A 70 0.81 -20.25 2.33
C ALA A 70 0.08 -20.19 3.68
N ASP A 71 -0.18 -18.98 4.19
CA ASP A 71 -0.84 -18.81 5.48
C ASP A 71 -2.35 -19.12 5.44
N THR A 72 -2.99 -18.93 4.28
CA THR A 72 -4.38 -19.35 4.03
C THR A 72 -4.53 -20.88 4.09
N THR A 73 -3.46 -21.63 3.81
CA THR A 73 -3.47 -23.10 3.82
C THR A 73 -3.13 -23.73 5.17
N SER A 74 -2.76 -22.93 6.19
CA SER A 74 -2.44 -23.48 7.50
C SER A 74 -3.72 -23.85 8.28
N GLU A 75 -3.82 -25.11 8.71
CA GLU A 75 -4.97 -25.64 9.49
C GLU A 75 -5.22 -24.85 10.78
N ALA A 76 -4.18 -24.21 11.34
CA ALA A 76 -4.26 -23.38 12.53
C ALA A 76 -5.13 -22.12 12.35
N ASN A 77 -5.24 -21.58 11.14
CA ASN A 77 -6.00 -20.35 10.85
C ASN A 77 -7.46 -20.63 10.48
N ARG A 78 -7.88 -21.90 10.33
CA ARG A 78 -9.26 -22.26 9.94
C ARG A 78 -10.26 -22.18 11.10
N THR A 79 -9.79 -22.23 12.34
CA THR A 79 -10.62 -22.40 13.56
C THR A 79 -11.05 -21.09 14.22
N VAL A 80 -10.43 -19.95 13.88
CA VAL A 80 -10.77 -18.62 14.40
C VAL A 80 -11.34 -17.76 13.28
N SER A 81 -12.64 -17.90 13.00
CA SER A 81 -13.41 -16.99 12.13
C SER A 81 -12.68 -16.45 10.88
N GLY A 82 -12.04 -17.36 10.12
CA GLY A 82 -12.03 -17.40 8.65
C GLY A 82 -11.43 -16.24 7.83
N GLY A 83 -10.55 -15.40 8.37
CA GLY A 83 -9.89 -14.36 7.59
C GLY A 83 -8.65 -14.86 6.83
N ARG A 84 -8.59 -14.68 5.50
CA ARG A 84 -7.35 -14.86 4.74
C ARG A 84 -6.33 -13.81 5.21
N VAL A 85 -5.12 -14.21 5.57
CA VAL A 85 -4.05 -13.27 5.89
C VAL A 85 -3.56 -12.63 4.59
N ARG A 86 -3.79 -11.32 4.47
CA ARG A 86 -3.34 -10.51 3.34
C ARG A 86 -2.03 -9.84 3.72
N VAL A 87 -1.00 -10.02 2.89
CA VAL A 87 0.32 -9.44 3.12
C VAL A 87 0.42 -8.13 2.34
N PRO A 88 0.43 -6.96 3.00
CA PRO A 88 0.49 -5.68 2.30
C PRO A 88 1.86 -5.47 1.65
N PHE A 89 1.84 -4.96 0.42
CA PHE A 89 3.04 -4.54 -0.30
C PHE A 89 3.27 -3.03 -0.16
N ILE A 90 4.50 -2.62 0.17
CA ILE A 90 4.87 -1.20 0.24
C ILE A 90 5.42 -0.77 -1.12
N SER A 91 4.70 0.12 -1.82
CA SER A 91 5.16 0.72 -3.07
C SER A 91 5.85 2.07 -2.82
N ALA A 92 7.05 2.23 -3.39
CA ALA A 92 7.78 3.49 -3.39
C ALA A 92 7.23 4.44 -4.48
N ALA A 93 6.06 5.01 -4.19
CA ALA A 93 5.29 5.82 -5.12
C ALA A 93 5.88 7.20 -5.37
N TYR A 94 5.60 7.75 -6.56
CA TYR A 94 6.00 9.11 -6.88
C TYR A 94 5.11 10.14 -6.18
N ARG A 95 5.72 11.13 -5.50
CA ARG A 95 4.99 12.07 -4.65
C ARG A 95 3.89 12.84 -5.36
N TYR A 96 4.18 13.37 -6.55
CA TYR A 96 3.32 14.34 -7.25
C TYR A 96 2.52 13.75 -8.40
N ARG A 97 2.64 12.45 -8.64
CA ARG A 97 2.04 11.81 -9.82
C ARG A 97 1.70 10.37 -9.49
N PRO A 98 0.45 9.94 -9.65
CA PRO A 98 0.12 8.53 -9.52
C PRO A 98 0.75 7.77 -10.68
N ALA A 99 1.59 6.77 -10.37
CA ALA A 99 2.04 5.76 -11.32
C ALA A 99 2.60 6.31 -12.65
N GLY A 100 3.43 7.36 -12.59
CA GLY A 100 3.96 8.04 -13.77
C GLY A 100 5.24 7.41 -14.30
N ILE A 101 5.23 6.94 -15.55
CA ILE A 101 6.47 6.76 -16.32
C ILE A 101 6.92 8.16 -16.73
N HIS A 102 7.97 8.71 -16.11
CA HIS A 102 8.74 9.75 -16.77
C HIS A 102 9.78 9.04 -17.66
N PRO A 103 9.95 9.42 -18.94
CA PRO A 103 10.97 8.82 -19.82
C PRO A 103 12.42 8.89 -19.30
N ALA A 104 12.66 9.67 -18.24
CA ALA A 104 13.97 9.89 -17.65
C ALA A 104 14.09 9.24 -16.26
N ASP A 105 13.00 8.65 -15.73
CA ASP A 105 13.06 7.99 -14.43
C ASP A 105 13.67 6.59 -14.60
N PRO A 106 14.60 6.19 -13.72
CA PRO A 106 15.03 4.81 -13.64
C PRO A 106 13.84 3.88 -13.45
N PRO A 107 13.89 2.63 -13.97
CA PRO A 107 12.87 1.62 -13.68
C PRO A 107 12.65 1.52 -12.17
N SER A 108 11.41 1.71 -11.73
CA SER A 108 11.01 1.59 -10.33
C SER A 108 10.06 0.43 -10.14
N TYR A 109 10.07 -0.15 -8.94
CA TYR A 109 9.13 -1.21 -8.57
C TYR A 109 7.67 -0.74 -8.62
N ASP A 110 7.41 0.55 -8.35
CA ASP A 110 6.08 1.16 -8.48
C ASP A 110 5.58 1.13 -9.93
N GLN A 111 6.44 1.51 -10.88
CA GLN A 111 6.11 1.46 -12.31
C GLN A 111 5.89 0.03 -12.80
N ASP A 112 6.71 -0.92 -12.34
CA ASP A 112 6.53 -2.34 -12.64
C ASP A 112 5.16 -2.83 -12.15
N LEU A 113 4.83 -2.59 -10.87
CA LEU A 113 3.55 -2.96 -10.28
C LEU A 113 2.38 -2.35 -11.05
N CYS A 114 2.46 -1.08 -11.44
CA CYS A 114 1.41 -0.40 -12.20
C CYS A 114 1.20 -0.96 -13.62
N LYS A 115 2.18 -1.65 -14.21
CA LYS A 115 2.04 -2.30 -15.52
C LYS A 115 1.34 -3.66 -15.42
N ARG A 116 1.53 -4.37 -14.30
CA ARG A 116 1.00 -5.71 -14.07
C ARG A 116 -0.23 -5.79 -13.17
N SER A 117 -0.78 -4.65 -12.79
CA SER A 117 -1.95 -4.56 -11.93
C SER A 117 -2.85 -3.38 -12.29
N ASN A 118 -4.01 -3.31 -11.63
CA ASN A 118 -4.90 -2.16 -11.71
C ASN A 118 -4.48 -0.97 -10.80
N LEU A 119 -3.31 -1.00 -10.12
CA LEU A 119 -2.91 0.02 -9.14
C LEU A 119 -3.02 1.46 -9.69
N ARG A 120 -2.58 1.68 -10.93
CA ARG A 120 -2.68 3.01 -11.55
C ARG A 120 -4.13 3.50 -11.64
N GLN A 121 -5.07 2.62 -11.99
CA GLN A 121 -6.48 2.94 -12.02
C GLN A 121 -6.98 3.27 -10.60
N THR A 122 -6.62 2.46 -9.62
CA THR A 122 -6.95 2.65 -8.19
C THR A 122 -6.40 3.96 -7.60
N LEU A 123 -5.27 4.46 -8.12
CA LEU A 123 -4.65 5.74 -7.72
C LEU A 123 -5.10 6.95 -8.56
N THR A 124 -5.86 6.75 -9.64
CA THR A 124 -6.35 7.83 -10.51
C THR A 124 -7.86 8.01 -10.46
N MET A 125 -8.60 6.95 -10.11
CA MET A 125 -10.03 7.02 -9.88
C MET A 125 -10.32 7.80 -8.60
N SER A 126 -11.25 8.75 -8.70
CA SER A 126 -11.77 9.47 -7.54
C SER A 126 -12.47 8.51 -6.59
N ARG A 127 -12.51 8.91 -5.31
CA ARG A 127 -13.42 8.36 -4.31
C ARG A 127 -14.88 8.46 -4.80
N ARG A 128 -15.77 7.69 -4.15
CA ARG A 128 -17.19 7.41 -4.45
C ARG A 128 -17.93 8.45 -5.32
N PRO A 129 -18.96 8.03 -6.09
CA PRO A 129 -19.68 8.91 -7.05
C PRO A 129 -20.20 10.23 -6.47
N ASP A 130 -20.36 10.32 -5.14
CA ASP A 130 -20.87 11.45 -4.37
C ASP A 130 -19.77 12.38 -3.80
N GLU A 131 -18.49 12.06 -3.95
CA GLU A 131 -17.39 12.86 -3.41
C GLU A 131 -16.68 13.67 -4.51
N PRO A 132 -16.37 14.96 -4.27
CA PRO A 132 -15.62 15.75 -5.24
C PRO A 132 -14.28 15.10 -5.56
N TYR A 133 -13.89 15.18 -6.85
CA TYR A 133 -12.61 14.67 -7.38
C TYR A 133 -11.44 15.09 -6.49
N THR A 134 -11.02 14.18 -5.62
CA THR A 134 -9.88 14.37 -4.74
C THR A 134 -8.73 13.57 -5.30
N HIS A 135 -7.73 14.26 -5.82
CA HIS A 135 -6.52 13.61 -6.28
C HIS A 135 -5.74 13.08 -5.08
N TYR A 136 -5.28 11.83 -5.16
CA TYR A 136 -4.41 11.25 -4.15
C TYR A 136 -2.98 11.85 -4.16
N SER A 137 -2.64 12.57 -5.22
CA SER A 137 -1.39 13.33 -5.34
C SER A 137 -1.62 14.82 -5.05
N PRO A 138 -0.71 15.50 -4.32
CA PRO A 138 0.55 14.97 -3.83
C PRO A 138 0.42 14.12 -2.54
N ILE A 139 1.28 13.11 -2.41
CA ILE A 139 1.48 12.37 -1.16
C ILE A 139 2.22 13.28 -0.17
N SER A 140 1.72 13.37 1.07
CA SER A 140 2.42 14.09 2.15
C SER A 140 3.78 13.43 2.45
N ALA A 141 4.76 14.21 2.95
CA ALA A 141 6.10 13.67 3.24
C ALA A 141 6.09 12.55 4.29
N THR A 142 5.15 12.62 5.24
CA THR A 142 4.92 11.60 6.27
C THR A 142 3.70 10.73 5.94
N GLY A 143 3.06 10.96 4.79
CA GLY A 143 1.79 10.34 4.42
C GLY A 143 1.93 9.13 3.53
N GLY A 144 0.79 8.55 3.21
CA GLY A 144 0.68 7.42 2.30
C GLY A 144 -0.73 7.23 1.77
N ILE A 145 -0.86 6.36 0.79
CA ILE A 145 -2.14 5.95 0.21
C ILE A 145 -2.27 4.45 0.42
N PHE A 146 -3.33 4.01 1.06
CA PHE A 146 -3.66 2.59 1.20
C PHE A 146 -4.70 2.21 0.14
N SER A 147 -4.33 1.28 -0.73
CA SER A 147 -5.20 0.68 -1.73
C SER A 147 -5.49 -0.75 -1.26
N ASP A 148 -6.70 -0.97 -0.76
CA ASP A 148 -7.03 -2.25 -0.12
C ASP A 148 -7.02 -3.41 -1.12
N THR A 149 -7.58 -3.21 -2.33
CA THR A 149 -7.77 -4.29 -3.32
C THR A 149 -7.03 -3.97 -4.62
N VAL A 150 -5.77 -4.36 -4.76
CA VAL A 150 -5.03 -4.24 -6.03
C VAL A 150 -4.97 -5.59 -6.71
N VAL A 151 -5.55 -5.66 -7.90
CA VAL A 151 -5.61 -6.88 -8.70
C VAL A 151 -4.35 -6.98 -9.56
N VAL A 152 -3.48 -7.90 -9.21
CA VAL A 152 -2.28 -8.29 -9.95
C VAL A 152 -2.65 -9.38 -10.95
N HIS A 153 -2.56 -9.05 -12.23
CA HIS A 153 -2.96 -9.94 -13.32
C HIS A 153 -1.77 -10.41 -14.17
N ARG A 154 -0.56 -9.90 -13.94
CA ARG A 154 0.65 -10.34 -14.64
C ARG A 154 1.81 -10.65 -13.71
N GLY A 155 2.63 -11.60 -14.12
CA GLY A 155 3.87 -11.95 -13.44
C GLY A 155 4.94 -10.85 -13.54
N PRO A 156 6.14 -11.11 -12.99
CA PRO A 156 7.23 -10.14 -12.95
C PRO A 156 7.69 -9.74 -14.37
N TRP A 157 8.31 -8.56 -14.52
CA TRP A 157 8.72 -7.99 -15.81
C TRP A 157 9.51 -8.92 -16.74
N HIS A 158 10.28 -9.88 -16.20
CA HIS A 158 11.11 -10.79 -16.99
C HIS A 158 10.32 -11.93 -17.67
N LYS A 159 9.14 -12.29 -17.15
CA LYS A 159 8.25 -13.32 -17.72
C LYS A 159 6.96 -12.71 -18.26
N TYR A 160 6.40 -11.75 -17.53
CA TYR A 160 5.20 -10.97 -17.86
C TYR A 160 3.99 -11.82 -18.28
N GLU A 161 3.93 -13.05 -17.77
CA GLU A 161 2.88 -14.03 -18.01
C GLU A 161 1.56 -13.60 -17.37
N LEU A 162 0.44 -13.98 -17.98
CA LEU A 162 -0.87 -13.73 -17.40
C LEU A 162 -1.05 -14.64 -16.17
N LEU A 163 -1.47 -14.07 -15.05
CA LEU A 163 -1.77 -14.83 -13.83
C LEU A 163 -3.23 -15.25 -13.87
N GLU A 164 -3.47 -16.56 -13.88
CA GLU A 164 -4.81 -17.16 -13.86
C GLU A 164 -4.92 -18.12 -12.66
N PRO A 165 -5.72 -17.78 -11.62
CA PRO A 165 -6.50 -16.55 -11.45
C PRO A 165 -5.62 -15.33 -11.12
N PRO A 166 -6.12 -14.10 -11.34
CA PRO A 166 -5.44 -12.90 -10.85
C PRO A 166 -5.43 -12.88 -9.31
N HIS A 167 -4.45 -12.20 -8.74
CA HIS A 167 -4.26 -12.13 -7.29
C HIS A 167 -4.63 -10.76 -6.74
N ASP A 168 -5.30 -10.76 -5.59
CA ASP A 168 -5.57 -9.57 -4.82
C ASP A 168 -4.43 -9.28 -3.83
N LEU A 169 -3.93 -8.04 -3.82
CA LEU A 169 -2.81 -7.58 -3.03
C LEU A 169 -3.12 -6.21 -2.42
N PRO A 170 -3.09 -6.04 -1.08
CA PRO A 170 -3.13 -4.71 -0.50
C PRO A 170 -1.83 -3.95 -0.79
N VAL A 171 -1.94 -2.68 -1.16
CA VAL A 171 -0.78 -1.84 -1.48
C VAL A 171 -0.77 -0.58 -0.64
N VAL A 172 0.37 -0.30 0.00
CA VAL A 172 0.65 0.95 0.70
C VAL A 172 1.62 1.76 -0.15
N SER A 173 1.12 2.81 -0.79
CA SER A 173 1.92 3.72 -1.61
C SER A 173 2.46 4.87 -0.76
N VAL A 174 3.78 4.95 -0.61
CA VAL A 174 4.47 6.00 0.15
C VAL A 174 5.50 6.70 -0.70
N ALA A 175 5.63 8.02 -0.54
CA ALA A 175 6.68 8.77 -1.20
C ALA A 175 8.00 8.58 -0.42
N PRO A 176 9.04 7.94 -1.02
CA PRO A 176 10.31 7.80 -0.33
C PRO A 176 10.95 9.17 -0.11
N LEU A 177 11.58 9.34 1.06
CA LEU A 177 12.46 10.47 1.32
C LEU A 177 13.61 10.45 0.30
N ARG A 178 13.59 11.40 -0.63
CA ARG A 178 14.69 11.56 -1.59
C ARG A 178 15.86 12.16 -0.84
N ARG A 179 16.97 11.43 -0.79
CA ARG A 179 18.23 12.01 -0.32
C ARG A 179 18.54 13.25 -1.17
N PRO A 180 19.04 14.32 -0.55
CA PRO A 180 19.47 15.48 -1.31
C PRO A 180 20.49 15.08 -2.37
N PRO A 181 20.41 15.65 -3.58
CA PRO A 181 21.33 15.31 -4.65
C PRO A 181 22.76 15.62 -4.19
N ALA A 182 23.65 14.63 -4.28
CA ALA A 182 25.04 14.79 -3.93
C ALA A 182 25.87 15.13 -5.18
N ILE A 183 26.82 16.06 -5.02
CA ILE A 183 27.82 16.50 -6.00
C ILE A 183 29.18 15.87 -5.63
N GLY A 184 30.11 15.84 -6.58
CA GLY A 184 31.51 15.48 -6.30
C GLY A 184 31.71 14.01 -5.94
N ARG A 185 31.07 13.09 -6.66
CA ARG A 185 31.06 11.64 -6.34
C ARG A 185 30.53 11.32 -4.94
N GLY A 186 29.58 12.10 -4.44
CA GLY A 186 28.96 11.85 -3.14
C GLY A 186 29.67 12.51 -1.96
N SER A 187 30.65 13.40 -2.19
CA SER A 187 31.39 14.06 -1.12
C SER A 187 30.68 15.30 -0.55
N VAL A 188 29.77 15.93 -1.30
CA VAL A 188 29.07 17.15 -0.87
C VAL A 188 27.61 17.10 -1.31
N TYR A 189 26.66 17.49 -0.46
CA TYR A 189 25.27 17.67 -0.89
C TYR A 189 25.13 18.98 -1.68
N LYS A 190 24.31 18.98 -2.72
CA LYS A 190 24.11 20.14 -3.61
C LYS A 190 23.66 21.40 -2.87
N ASN A 191 22.93 21.23 -1.76
CA ASN A 191 22.52 22.29 -0.87
C ASN A 191 22.90 21.90 0.58
N ASP A 192 23.55 22.79 1.31
CA ASP A 192 23.91 22.56 2.73
C ASP A 192 22.69 22.58 3.67
N GLU A 193 21.58 23.22 3.26
CA GLU A 193 20.32 23.28 4.01
C GLU A 193 19.60 21.92 4.12
N ASP A 194 19.92 20.97 3.23
CA ASP A 194 19.31 19.63 3.24
C ASP A 194 19.95 18.68 4.29
N LYS A 195 20.94 19.16 5.06
CA LYS A 195 21.53 18.41 6.19
C LYS A 195 20.64 18.40 7.44
N THR A 196 19.63 19.27 7.52
CA THR A 196 18.99 19.66 8.80
C THR A 196 17.46 19.54 8.84
N LYS A 197 16.81 18.76 7.97
CA LYS A 197 15.38 18.45 8.15
C LYS A 197 15.15 16.97 8.51
N PRO A 198 14.68 16.69 9.75
CA PRO A 198 14.25 15.34 10.13
C PRO A 198 12.99 14.90 9.37
#